data_AF-A0A417Z062-F1
#
_entry.id   AF-A0A417Z062-F1
#
_cell.length_a   1.000
_cell.length_b   1.000
_cell.length_c   1.000
_cell.angle_alpha   90.00
_cell.angle_beta   90.00
_cell.angle_gamma   90.00
#
_symmetry.space_group_name_H-M   'P 1'
#
loop_
_entity.id
_entity.type
_entity.pdbx_description
1 polymer ?
#
loop_
_entity_poly.entity_id
_entity_poly.type
_entity_poly.pdbx_seq_one_letter_code
_entity_poly.pdbx_strand_id
1 'polypeptide(L)'
;MNFKSLFGLGEKRKKEIDNDKLVEKLGFSEEVIDRIKEVAATSLQPLEISDLYNYDKKTTVGLSFLTLEEKAERLVVDLQSHIKQLGYLAFINERNYKQGSKSKIGIIKGNDQFELLKILQTNGDNYDISNDDVILKLKQWNNRYPFIIIGADFDWVEAKFTVLPLDREIKSFAKEMYEFCPDVVDQGTGSIEELIEEMKETNKLYLWWD
;
A
#
# COMPACT_ATOMS: atom_id res chain seq x y z
N MET A 1 15.37 -19.24 -42.51
CA MET A 1 15.81 -19.63 -41.16
C MET A 1 15.53 -18.48 -40.22
N ASN A 2 14.65 -18.70 -39.25
CA ASN A 2 14.11 -17.66 -38.37
C ASN A 2 14.98 -17.56 -37.10
N PHE A 3 15.95 -16.64 -37.08
CA PHE A 3 16.81 -16.35 -35.91
C PHE A 3 16.17 -15.28 -35.00
N LYS A 4 14.94 -15.52 -34.55
CA LYS A 4 14.28 -14.69 -33.52
C LYS A 4 13.63 -15.58 -32.46
N SER A 5 14.42 -16.18 -31.57
CA SER A 5 13.90 -16.70 -30.29
C SER A 5 14.94 -16.98 -29.20
N LEU A 6 16.25 -16.90 -29.46
CA LEU A 6 17.26 -17.28 -28.46
C LEU A 6 17.56 -16.22 -27.38
N PHE A 7 17.29 -14.93 -27.64
CA PHE A 7 17.56 -13.86 -26.67
C PHE A 7 16.54 -13.80 -25.52
N GLY A 8 15.27 -14.13 -25.76
CA GLY A 8 14.21 -14.04 -24.74
C GLY A 8 14.26 -15.14 -23.68
N LEU A 9 14.72 -16.35 -24.03
CA LEU A 9 14.82 -17.46 -23.08
C LEU A 9 15.91 -17.25 -22.01
N GLY A 10 17.04 -16.64 -22.40
CA GLY A 10 18.15 -16.37 -21.48
C GLY A 10 17.81 -15.30 -20.44
N GLU A 11 17.20 -14.19 -20.86
CA GLU A 11 16.75 -13.13 -19.95
C GLU A 11 15.64 -13.60 -19.01
N LYS A 12 14.67 -14.36 -19.52
CA LYS A 12 13.59 -14.91 -18.70
C LYS A 12 14.12 -15.84 -17.61
N ARG A 13 14.99 -16.79 -17.98
CA ARG A 13 15.63 -17.72 -17.02
C ARG A 13 16.50 -16.98 -16.00
N LYS A 14 17.21 -15.93 -16.41
CA LYS A 14 18.01 -15.11 -15.49
C LYS A 14 17.14 -14.37 -14.47
N LYS A 15 16.05 -13.73 -14.92
CA LYS A 15 15.07 -13.07 -14.03
C LYS A 15 14.41 -14.05 -13.06
N GLU A 16 14.09 -15.26 -13.51
CA GLU A 16 13.55 -16.32 -12.64
C GLU A 16 14.56 -16.73 -11.56
N ILE A 17 15.83 -16.99 -11.92
CA ILE A 17 16.89 -17.34 -10.96
C ILE A 17 17.15 -16.21 -9.95
N ASP A 18 17.14 -14.96 -10.40
CA ASP A 18 17.35 -13.80 -9.52
C ASP A 18 16.17 -13.62 -8.55
N ASN A 19 14.94 -13.93 -8.98
CA ASN A 19 13.76 -13.93 -8.13
C ASN A 19 13.79 -15.04 -7.08
N ASP A 20 14.19 -16.26 -7.45
CA ASP A 20 14.26 -17.37 -6.50
C ASP A 20 15.27 -17.08 -5.37
N LYS A 21 16.43 -16.50 -5.71
CA LYS A 21 17.43 -16.06 -4.72
C LYS A 21 16.90 -14.94 -3.82
N LEU A 22 16.14 -14.00 -4.37
CA LEU A 22 15.53 -12.91 -3.59
C LEU A 22 14.50 -13.46 -2.60
N VAL A 23 13.64 -14.36 -3.05
CA VAL A 23 12.63 -15.05 -2.24
C VAL A 23 13.29 -15.82 -1.08
N GLU A 24 14.35 -16.58 -1.38
CA GLU A 24 15.14 -17.32 -0.39
C GLU A 24 15.76 -16.37 0.64
N LYS A 25 16.42 -15.29 0.19
CA LYS A 25 17.05 -14.29 1.06
C LYS A 25 16.04 -13.60 1.99
N LEU A 26 14.84 -13.31 1.49
CA LEU A 26 13.77 -12.70 2.28
C LEU A 26 13.02 -13.73 3.15
N GLY A 27 13.25 -15.02 2.93
CA GLY A 27 12.62 -16.14 3.63
C GLY A 27 11.11 -16.19 3.44
N PHE A 28 10.59 -15.85 2.26
CA PHE A 28 9.16 -15.97 1.97
C PHE A 28 8.78 -17.46 1.88
N SER A 29 7.62 -17.85 2.42
CA SER A 29 7.16 -19.23 2.29
C SER A 29 6.73 -19.53 0.85
N GLU A 30 6.94 -20.77 0.41
CA GLU A 30 6.51 -21.22 -0.92
C GLU A 30 5.01 -20.98 -1.14
N GLU A 31 4.18 -21.25 -0.12
CA GLU A 31 2.74 -21.00 -0.16
C GLU A 31 2.39 -19.55 -0.48
N VAL A 32 3.05 -18.57 0.16
CA VAL A 32 2.80 -17.15 -0.11
C VAL A 32 3.27 -16.77 -1.52
N ILE A 33 4.39 -17.32 -1.98
CA ILE A 33 4.90 -17.08 -3.32
C ILE A 33 3.93 -17.61 -4.38
N ASP A 34 3.36 -18.79 -4.20
CA ASP A 34 2.39 -19.36 -5.12
C ASP A 34 1.14 -18.49 -5.20
N ARG A 35 0.61 -18.01 -4.06
CA ARG A 35 -0.51 -17.05 -4.02
C ARG A 35 -0.21 -15.74 -4.74
N ILE A 36 1.00 -15.20 -4.57
CA ILE A 36 1.39 -13.99 -5.29
C ILE A 36 1.47 -14.27 -6.79
N LYS A 37 2.03 -15.41 -7.21
CA LYS A 37 2.15 -15.79 -8.63
C LYS A 37 0.80 -16.07 -9.31
N GLU A 38 -0.22 -16.48 -8.57
CA GLU A 38 -1.59 -16.62 -9.10
C GLU A 38 -2.18 -15.28 -9.58
N VAL A 39 -1.79 -14.17 -8.94
CA VAL A 39 -2.32 -12.83 -9.25
C VAL A 39 -1.33 -11.91 -9.97
N ALA A 40 -0.03 -12.12 -9.79
CA ALA A 40 1.02 -11.31 -10.38
C ALA A 40 1.20 -11.68 -11.86
N ALA A 41 0.67 -10.83 -12.74
CA ALA A 41 0.88 -10.96 -14.19
C ALA A 41 2.32 -10.60 -14.63
N THR A 42 3.14 -10.07 -13.72
CA THR A 42 4.50 -9.60 -13.96
C THR A 42 5.50 -10.30 -13.05
N SER A 43 6.79 -10.23 -13.39
CA SER A 43 7.86 -10.76 -12.55
C SER A 43 7.92 -10.02 -11.22
N LEU A 44 8.10 -10.77 -10.14
CA LEU A 44 8.40 -10.20 -8.83
C LEU A 44 9.68 -9.36 -8.87
N GLN A 45 9.70 -8.31 -8.06
CA GLN A 45 10.80 -7.37 -7.89
C GLN A 45 11.05 -7.18 -6.39
N PRO A 46 12.25 -6.74 -5.97
CA PRO A 46 12.44 -6.28 -4.60
C PRO A 46 11.54 -5.08 -4.33
N LEU A 47 10.91 -5.05 -3.15
CA LEU A 47 10.34 -3.83 -2.60
C LEU A 47 11.44 -3.10 -1.84
N GLU A 48 11.88 -1.98 -2.38
CA GLU A 48 12.92 -1.13 -1.80
C GLU A 48 12.27 0.12 -1.21
N ILE A 49 12.62 0.44 0.04
CA ILE A 49 12.25 1.68 0.70
C ILE A 49 13.51 2.51 0.89
N SER A 50 13.43 3.81 0.56
CA SER A 50 14.50 4.77 0.77
C SER A 50 14.49 5.26 2.21
N ASP A 51 15.66 5.51 2.78
CA ASP A 51 15.80 6.24 4.04
C ASP A 51 15.38 7.70 3.79
N LEU A 52 14.43 8.23 4.56
CA LEU A 52 13.81 9.55 4.34
C LEU A 52 14.84 10.69 4.25
N TYR A 53 15.92 10.59 5.02
CA TYR A 53 16.96 11.62 5.08
C TYR A 53 18.24 11.19 4.34
N ASN A 54 18.22 10.04 3.67
CA ASN A 54 19.33 9.53 2.87
C ASN A 54 18.82 8.65 1.71
N TYR A 55 18.36 9.29 0.64
CA TYR A 55 17.80 8.62 -0.54
C TYR A 55 18.75 7.62 -1.24
N ASP A 56 20.07 7.74 -1.03
CA ASP A 56 21.05 6.78 -1.55
C ASP A 56 21.04 5.45 -0.79
N LYS A 57 20.53 5.46 0.44
CA LYS A 57 20.40 4.28 1.29
C LYS A 57 19.03 3.66 1.11
N LYS A 58 19.01 2.50 0.45
CA LYS A 58 17.80 1.69 0.24
C LYS A 58 17.84 0.42 1.06
N THR A 59 16.68 0.02 1.55
CA THR A 59 16.49 -1.26 2.24
C THR A 59 15.47 -2.09 1.49
N THR A 60 15.82 -3.34 1.17
CA THR A 60 14.84 -4.31 0.66
C THR A 60 14.01 -4.83 1.83
N VAL A 61 12.72 -4.51 1.84
CA VAL A 61 11.80 -4.87 2.94
C VAL A 61 10.83 -6.00 2.56
N GLY A 62 10.74 -6.32 1.27
CA GLY A 62 9.82 -7.34 0.79
C GLY A 62 9.87 -7.55 -0.72
N LEU A 63 8.75 -8.02 -1.26
CA LEU A 63 8.55 -8.24 -2.69
C LEU A 63 7.56 -7.23 -3.23
N SER A 64 7.66 -6.94 -4.51
CA SER A 64 6.68 -6.12 -5.23
C SER A 64 6.38 -6.67 -6.61
N PHE A 65 5.25 -6.28 -7.17
CA PHE A 65 4.91 -6.50 -8.57
C PHE A 65 4.03 -5.36 -9.08
N LEU A 66 3.95 -5.23 -10.41
CA LEU A 66 3.11 -4.23 -11.05
C LEU A 66 1.80 -4.85 -11.52
N THR A 67 0.71 -4.10 -11.32
CA THR A 67 -0.61 -4.40 -11.86
C THR A 67 -1.25 -3.15 -12.46
N LEU A 68 -2.32 -3.31 -13.23
CA LEU A 68 -3.09 -2.17 -13.72
C LEU A 68 -3.81 -1.50 -12.54
N GLU A 69 -3.85 -0.16 -12.51
CA GLU A 69 -4.42 0.60 -11.40
C GLU A 69 -5.87 0.17 -11.10
N GLU A 70 -6.70 -0.04 -12.11
CA GLU A 70 -8.09 -0.44 -11.92
C GLU A 70 -8.26 -1.83 -11.27
N LYS A 71 -7.19 -2.62 -11.17
CA LYS A 71 -7.15 -3.92 -10.51
C LYS A 71 -6.49 -3.89 -9.13
N ALA A 72 -5.75 -2.83 -8.81
CA ALA A 72 -4.85 -2.78 -7.66
C ALA A 72 -5.58 -3.05 -6.34
N GLU A 73 -6.66 -2.32 -6.05
CA GLU A 73 -7.42 -2.48 -4.81
C GLU A 73 -7.98 -3.89 -4.65
N ARG A 74 -8.65 -4.41 -5.69
CA ARG A 74 -9.23 -5.76 -5.66
C ARG A 74 -8.16 -6.81 -5.38
N LEU A 75 -7.01 -6.70 -6.04
CA LEU A 75 -5.91 -7.65 -5.86
C LEU A 75 -5.31 -7.59 -4.46
N VAL A 76 -5.16 -6.40 -3.88
CA VAL A 76 -4.66 -6.26 -2.51
C VAL A 76 -5.62 -6.88 -1.51
N VAL A 77 -6.92 -6.58 -1.62
CA VAL A 77 -7.93 -7.15 -0.71
C VAL A 77 -7.95 -8.68 -0.81
N ASP A 78 -7.89 -9.21 -2.03
CA ASP A 78 -7.85 -10.66 -2.29
C ASP A 78 -6.59 -11.29 -1.68
N LEU A 79 -5.41 -10.73 -1.95
CA LEU A 79 -4.14 -11.18 -1.36
C LEU A 79 -4.17 -11.15 0.16
N GLN A 80 -4.61 -10.05 0.76
CA GLN A 80 -4.72 -9.91 2.21
C GLN A 80 -5.60 -11.02 2.82
N SER A 81 -6.67 -11.44 2.13
CA SER A 81 -7.54 -12.52 2.61
C SER A 81 -6.84 -13.89 2.67
N HIS A 82 -5.80 -14.09 1.85
CA HIS A 82 -5.06 -15.34 1.75
C HIS A 82 -3.76 -15.36 2.56
N ILE A 83 -3.02 -14.26 2.59
CA ILE A 83 -1.65 -14.26 3.13
C ILE A 83 -1.53 -13.68 4.54
N LYS A 84 -2.57 -12.98 5.04
CA LYS A 84 -2.54 -12.37 6.38
C LYS A 84 -2.37 -13.40 7.48
N GLN A 85 -3.07 -14.53 7.41
CA GLN A 85 -2.93 -15.61 8.40
C GLN A 85 -1.57 -16.31 8.34
N LEU A 86 -0.84 -16.13 7.23
CA LEU A 86 0.48 -16.70 7.00
C LEU A 86 1.62 -15.77 7.47
N GLY A 87 1.31 -14.60 8.04
CA GLY A 87 2.33 -13.67 8.51
C GLY A 87 2.79 -12.64 7.49
N TYR A 88 1.93 -12.26 6.54
CA TYR A 88 2.28 -11.30 5.48
C TYR A 88 1.22 -10.21 5.29
N LEU A 89 1.67 -9.04 4.84
CA LEU A 89 0.83 -7.90 4.51
C LEU A 89 1.02 -7.57 3.03
N ALA A 90 -0.08 -7.50 2.28
CA ALA A 90 -0.12 -6.94 0.94
C ALA A 90 -0.72 -5.52 0.98
N PHE A 91 -0.20 -4.60 0.18
CA PHE A 91 -0.65 -3.22 0.12
C PHE A 91 -0.26 -2.58 -1.21
N ILE A 92 -0.93 -1.49 -1.58
CA ILE A 92 -0.54 -0.64 -2.70
C ILE A 92 0.55 0.31 -2.19
N ASN A 93 1.74 0.23 -2.78
CA ASN A 93 2.86 1.09 -2.40
C ASN A 93 2.93 2.35 -3.27
N GLU A 94 2.67 2.24 -4.57
CA GLU A 94 2.63 3.39 -5.46
C GLU A 94 1.35 3.35 -6.29
N ARG A 95 0.60 4.45 -6.30
CA ARG A 95 -0.57 4.63 -7.16
C ARG A 95 -0.23 5.52 -8.34
N ASN A 96 -0.86 5.23 -9.47
CA ASN A 96 -0.92 6.14 -10.60
C ASN A 96 -2.36 6.22 -11.08
N TYR A 97 -3.00 7.36 -10.88
CA TYR A 97 -4.42 7.53 -11.18
C TYR A 97 -4.70 7.76 -12.67
N LYS A 98 -3.67 7.77 -13.54
CA LYS A 98 -3.86 7.87 -14.98
C LYS A 98 -4.44 6.57 -15.53
N GLN A 99 -5.48 6.67 -16.35
CA GLN A 99 -6.10 5.48 -16.96
C GLN A 99 -5.08 4.65 -17.75
N GLY A 100 -5.09 3.33 -17.54
CA GLY A 100 -4.16 2.39 -18.17
C GLY A 100 -2.75 2.42 -17.59
N SER A 101 -2.51 3.22 -16.55
CA SER A 101 -1.25 3.20 -15.83
C SER A 101 -1.18 2.01 -14.86
N LYS A 102 0.00 1.83 -14.27
CA LYS A 102 0.29 0.72 -13.37
C LYS A 102 0.52 1.23 -11.97
N SER A 103 0.09 0.43 -11.02
CA SER A 103 0.37 0.60 -9.60
C SER A 103 1.25 -0.51 -9.10
N LYS A 104 2.05 -0.19 -8.08
CA LYS A 104 2.98 -1.12 -7.46
C LYS A 104 2.35 -1.72 -6.22
N ILE A 105 2.25 -3.04 -6.19
CA ILE A 105 1.79 -3.79 -5.03
C ILE A 105 3.02 -4.26 -4.25
N GLY A 106 3.07 -3.95 -2.96
CA GLY A 106 4.08 -4.43 -2.01
C GLY A 106 3.56 -5.61 -1.20
N ILE A 107 4.46 -6.55 -0.89
CA ILE A 107 4.23 -7.63 0.06
C ILE A 107 5.40 -7.67 1.04
N ILE A 108 5.11 -7.59 2.33
CA ILE A 108 6.08 -7.68 3.42
C ILE A 108 5.67 -8.75 4.44
N LYS A 109 6.62 -9.20 5.26
CA LYS A 109 6.32 -10.01 6.44
C LYS A 109 5.75 -9.13 7.55
N GLY A 110 4.70 -9.61 8.21
CA GLY A 110 4.07 -8.91 9.31
C GLY A 110 2.61 -9.35 9.51
N ASN A 111 2.08 -9.07 10.70
CA ASN A 111 0.68 -9.33 11.05
C ASN A 111 -0.06 -8.08 11.53
N ASP A 112 0.68 -7.03 11.88
CA ASP A 112 0.12 -5.75 12.31
C ASP A 112 0.19 -4.74 11.16
N GLN A 113 -0.98 -4.27 10.72
CA GLN A 113 -1.08 -3.27 9.66
C GLN A 113 -0.41 -1.94 10.03
N PHE A 114 -0.19 -1.65 11.31
CA PHE A 114 0.47 -0.41 11.72
C PHE A 114 2.00 -0.51 11.67
N GLU A 115 2.58 -1.72 11.72
CA GLU A 115 4.01 -1.92 11.47
C GLU A 115 4.38 -1.62 10.01
N LEU A 116 3.42 -1.75 9.08
CA LEU A 116 3.58 -1.29 7.70
C LEU A 116 3.98 0.19 7.65
N LEU A 117 3.27 1.05 8.38
CA LEU A 117 3.52 2.49 8.39
C LEU A 117 4.89 2.84 8.98
N LYS A 118 5.36 2.04 9.94
CA LYS A 118 6.70 2.18 10.50
C LYS A 118 7.79 1.83 9.50
N ILE A 119 7.58 0.76 8.72
CA ILE A 119 8.51 0.32 7.67
C ILE A 119 8.58 1.35 6.54
N LEU A 120 7.43 1.90 6.15
CA LEU A 120 7.32 2.93 5.12
C LEU A 120 7.71 4.32 5.61
N GLN A 121 7.87 4.50 6.93
CA GLN A 121 8.14 5.78 7.57
C GLN A 121 7.07 6.84 7.24
N THR A 122 5.80 6.43 7.12
CA THR A 122 4.68 7.31 6.77
C THR A 122 4.55 8.47 7.75
N ASN A 123 4.61 9.72 7.26
CA ASN A 123 4.59 10.94 8.07
C ASN A 123 3.89 12.09 7.33
N GLY A 124 3.70 13.20 8.04
CA GLY A 124 3.32 14.50 7.49
C GLY A 124 4.31 15.56 7.97
N ASP A 125 5.59 15.40 7.64
CA ASP A 125 6.70 16.27 8.12
C ASP A 125 6.45 17.75 7.79
N ASN A 126 5.74 18.06 6.70
CA ASN A 126 5.28 19.40 6.32
C ASN A 126 4.28 20.04 7.31
N TYR A 127 3.64 19.24 8.16
CA TYR A 127 2.72 19.66 9.22
C TYR A 127 3.23 19.35 10.64
N ASP A 128 4.53 19.07 10.80
CA ASP A 128 5.13 18.62 12.06
C ASP A 128 4.48 17.33 12.62
N ILE A 129 3.97 16.45 11.74
CA ILE A 129 3.34 15.17 12.12
C ILE A 129 4.35 14.05 11.93
N SER A 130 4.82 13.48 13.03
CA SER A 130 5.77 12.37 13.00
C SER A 130 5.12 11.03 12.61
N ASN A 131 5.94 10.04 12.25
CA ASN A 131 5.47 8.66 12.02
C ASN A 131 4.73 8.07 13.22
N ASP A 132 5.18 8.38 14.44
CA ASP A 132 4.53 7.93 15.67
C ASP A 132 3.15 8.57 15.83
N ASP A 133 2.98 9.84 15.45
CA ASP A 133 1.69 10.54 15.47
C ASP A 133 0.70 9.90 14.49
N VAL A 134 1.14 9.59 13.26
CA VAL A 134 0.32 8.88 12.25
C VAL A 134 -0.13 7.53 12.79
N ILE A 135 0.80 6.72 13.31
CA ILE A 135 0.48 5.39 13.86
C ILE A 135 -0.49 5.50 15.03
N LEU A 136 -0.26 6.43 15.95
CA LEU A 136 -1.12 6.64 17.12
C LEU A 136 -2.53 7.05 16.70
N LYS A 137 -2.64 8.02 15.78
CA LYS A 137 -3.93 8.53 15.29
C LYS A 137 -4.72 7.44 14.57
N LEU A 138 -4.08 6.70 13.67
CA LEU A 138 -4.75 5.61 12.95
C LEU A 138 -5.16 4.46 13.88
N LYS A 139 -4.38 4.13 14.91
CA LYS A 139 -4.81 3.18 15.95
C LYS A 139 -6.04 3.68 16.70
N GLN A 140 -6.09 4.96 17.07
CA GLN A 140 -7.26 5.58 17.71
C GLN A 140 -8.50 5.51 16.82
N TRP A 141 -8.36 5.84 15.53
CA TRP A 141 -9.46 5.77 14.56
C TRP A 141 -9.91 4.35 14.31
N ASN A 142 -8.99 3.40 14.15
CA ASN A 142 -9.34 1.99 13.93
C ASN A 142 -10.08 1.38 15.12
N ASN A 143 -9.82 1.84 16.35
CA ASN A 143 -10.58 1.42 17.53
C ASN A 143 -12.03 1.93 17.53
N ARG A 144 -12.30 3.08 16.89
CA ARG A 144 -13.64 3.69 16.79
C ARG A 144 -14.40 3.22 15.55
N TYR A 145 -13.72 3.18 14.42
CA TYR A 145 -14.25 2.87 13.10
C TYR A 145 -13.31 1.85 12.44
N PRO A 146 -13.48 0.54 12.72
CA PRO A 146 -12.54 -0.48 12.28
C PRO A 146 -12.33 -0.49 10.76
N PHE A 147 -11.06 -0.52 10.34
CA PHE A 147 -10.63 -0.50 8.95
C PHE A 147 -9.41 -1.42 8.70
N ILE A 148 -9.10 -1.61 7.42
CA ILE A 148 -7.93 -2.33 6.93
C ILE A 148 -7.14 -1.40 6.00
N ILE A 149 -5.86 -1.17 6.29
CA ILE A 149 -4.95 -0.43 5.41
C ILE A 149 -4.76 -1.23 4.14
N ILE A 150 -5.02 -0.58 3.00
CA ILE A 150 -4.91 -1.18 1.66
C ILE A 150 -3.79 -0.54 0.84
N GLY A 151 -3.31 0.64 1.23
CA GLY A 151 -2.20 1.30 0.58
C GLY A 151 -1.53 2.30 1.50
N ALA A 152 -0.23 2.50 1.29
CA ALA A 152 0.55 3.54 1.95
C ALA A 152 1.90 3.73 1.25
N ASP A 153 2.44 4.93 1.39
CA ASP A 153 3.86 5.24 1.22
C ASP A 153 4.29 6.23 2.32
N PHE A 154 5.42 6.90 2.15
CA PHE A 154 6.00 7.79 3.16
C PHE A 154 5.15 9.04 3.45
N ASP A 155 4.28 9.46 2.52
CA ASP A 155 3.49 10.71 2.58
C ASP A 155 1.98 10.47 2.45
N TRP A 156 1.51 9.22 2.33
CA TRP A 156 0.09 8.91 2.23
C TRP A 156 -0.28 7.56 2.83
N VAL A 157 -1.55 7.41 3.19
CA VAL A 157 -2.15 6.18 3.68
C VAL A 157 -3.61 6.09 3.27
N GLU A 158 -4.02 4.89 2.86
CA GLU A 158 -5.39 4.58 2.46
C GLU A 158 -5.88 3.34 3.22
N ALA A 159 -7.06 3.44 3.79
CA ALA A 159 -7.69 2.31 4.49
C ALA A 159 -9.16 2.17 4.09
N LYS A 160 -9.62 0.92 4.06
CA LYS A 160 -11.00 0.55 3.78
C LYS A 160 -11.73 0.25 5.07
N PHE A 161 -12.84 0.93 5.31
CA PHE A 161 -13.67 0.66 6.48
C PHE A 161 -14.25 -0.75 6.41
N THR A 162 -14.13 -1.49 7.50
CA THR A 162 -14.91 -2.72 7.72
C THR A 162 -16.27 -2.39 8.33
N VAL A 163 -16.35 -1.27 9.05
CA VAL A 163 -17.58 -0.65 9.53
C VAL A 163 -17.45 0.86 9.31
N LEU A 164 -18.25 1.40 8.40
CA LEU A 164 -18.28 2.84 8.12
C LEU A 164 -18.81 3.62 9.33
N PRO A 165 -18.29 4.83 9.63
CA PRO A 165 -18.90 5.71 10.63
C PRO A 165 -20.38 5.96 10.32
N LEU A 166 -21.22 6.01 11.36
CA LEU A 166 -22.65 6.32 11.19
C LEU A 166 -22.83 7.77 10.73
N ASP A 167 -23.96 8.11 10.09
CA ASP A 167 -24.25 9.48 9.62
C ASP A 167 -24.11 10.56 10.70
N ARG A 168 -24.40 10.22 11.96
CA ARG A 168 -24.26 11.14 13.11
C ARG A 168 -22.80 11.39 13.51
N GLU A 169 -21.90 10.48 13.14
CA GLU A 169 -20.48 10.45 13.52
C GLU A 169 -19.58 10.94 12.37
N ILE A 170 -19.95 10.64 11.12
CA ILE A 170 -19.12 10.89 9.94
C ILE A 170 -18.72 12.36 9.78
N LYS A 171 -19.61 13.30 10.13
CA LYS A 171 -19.29 14.73 10.08
C LYS A 171 -18.22 15.13 11.10
N SER A 172 -18.27 14.58 12.31
CA SER A 172 -17.25 14.84 13.32
C SER A 172 -15.92 14.20 12.95
N PHE A 173 -15.98 13.02 12.33
CA PHE A 173 -14.81 12.29 11.88
C PHE A 173 -14.12 12.98 10.69
N ALA A 174 -14.87 13.48 9.71
CA ALA A 174 -14.33 14.25 8.58
C ALA A 174 -13.59 15.53 9.05
N LYS A 175 -14.11 16.21 10.07
CA LYS A 175 -13.42 17.36 10.69
C LYS A 175 -12.11 16.94 11.36
N GLU A 176 -12.13 15.83 12.10
CA GLU A 176 -10.92 15.30 12.73
C GLU A 176 -9.86 14.88 11.70
N MET A 177 -10.29 14.33 10.56
CA MET A 177 -9.41 14.04 9.43
C MET A 177 -8.79 15.32 8.85
N TYR A 178 -9.60 16.35 8.61
CA TYR A 178 -9.12 17.63 8.08
C TYR A 178 -8.13 18.31 9.04
N GLU A 179 -8.41 18.29 10.34
CA GLU A 179 -7.49 18.83 11.35
C GLU A 179 -6.14 18.08 11.40
N PHE A 180 -6.15 16.78 11.10
CA PHE A 180 -4.94 15.95 11.11
C PHE A 180 -4.21 15.92 9.76
N CYS A 181 -4.89 16.17 8.66
CA CYS A 181 -4.36 16.11 7.31
C CYS A 181 -5.06 17.17 6.45
N PRO A 182 -4.68 18.46 6.56
CA PRO A 182 -5.40 19.54 5.88
C PRO A 182 -5.54 19.33 4.37
N ASP A 183 -4.49 18.80 3.73
CA ASP A 183 -4.44 18.55 2.29
C ASP A 183 -5.52 17.60 1.77
N VAL A 184 -6.09 16.74 2.64
CA VAL A 184 -7.21 15.87 2.23
C VAL A 184 -8.40 16.69 1.74
N VAL A 185 -8.55 17.93 2.23
CA VAL A 185 -9.55 18.89 1.79
C VAL A 185 -8.94 19.98 0.93
N ASP A 186 -7.87 20.64 1.41
CA ASP A 186 -7.36 21.87 0.79
C ASP A 186 -6.77 21.63 -0.61
N GLN A 187 -6.19 20.43 -0.83
CA GLN A 187 -5.67 19.98 -2.12
C GLN A 187 -6.45 18.81 -2.72
N GLY A 188 -7.18 18.07 -1.87
CA GLY A 188 -7.98 16.91 -2.24
C GLY A 188 -9.42 17.28 -2.59
N THR A 189 -10.35 16.98 -1.68
CA THR A 189 -11.79 16.97 -1.98
C THR A 189 -12.40 18.35 -2.19
N GLY A 190 -11.77 19.43 -1.71
CA GLY A 190 -12.24 20.81 -1.83
C GLY A 190 -13.15 21.28 -0.70
N SER A 191 -13.86 20.37 -0.03
CA SER A 191 -14.65 20.67 1.17
C SER A 191 -14.80 19.46 2.10
N ILE A 192 -15.17 19.73 3.36
CA ILE A 192 -15.51 18.68 4.35
C ILE A 192 -16.75 17.91 3.90
N GLU A 193 -17.72 18.59 3.29
CA GLU A 193 -18.92 17.96 2.73
C GLU A 193 -18.56 16.97 1.61
N GLU A 194 -17.68 17.34 0.68
CA GLU A 194 -17.21 16.44 -0.38
C GLU A 194 -16.36 15.28 0.19
N LEU A 195 -15.57 15.51 1.24
CA LEU A 195 -14.87 14.44 1.96
C LEU A 195 -15.83 13.41 2.57
N ILE A 196 -16.95 13.87 3.15
CA ILE A 196 -17.97 12.98 3.71
C ILE A 196 -18.60 12.11 2.62
N GLU A 197 -18.94 12.72 1.48
CA GLU A 197 -19.55 11.98 0.37
C GLU A 197 -18.54 11.00 -0.25
N GLU A 198 -17.27 11.37 -0.42
CA GLU A 198 -16.23 10.46 -0.87
C GLU A 198 -16.07 9.25 0.08
N MET A 199 -16.04 9.47 1.40
CA MET A 199 -15.98 8.37 2.37
C MET A 199 -17.19 7.42 2.25
N LYS A 200 -18.39 7.95 2.00
CA LYS A 200 -19.61 7.13 1.83
C LYS A 200 -19.62 6.35 0.52
N GLU A 201 -19.19 6.98 -0.57
CA GLU A 201 -19.16 6.38 -1.90
C GLU A 201 -18.10 5.29 -1.99
N THR A 202 -16.92 5.56 -1.44
CA THR A 202 -15.76 4.67 -1.56
C THR A 202 -15.64 3.68 -0.41
N ASN A 203 -16.24 3.98 0.74
CA ASN A 203 -16.05 3.26 2.00
C ASN A 203 -14.57 3.23 2.43
N LYS A 204 -13.85 4.33 2.19
CA LYS A 204 -12.42 4.48 2.48
C LYS A 204 -12.12 5.78 3.21
N LEU A 205 -11.02 5.78 3.94
CA LEU A 205 -10.30 6.99 4.32
C LEU A 205 -9.01 7.05 3.49
N TYR A 206 -8.62 8.26 3.12
CA TYR A 206 -7.36 8.56 2.45
C TYR A 206 -6.75 9.78 3.14
N LEU A 207 -5.46 9.71 3.46
CA LEU A 207 -4.68 10.83 3.96
C LEU A 207 -3.46 10.97 3.06
N TRP A 208 -3.11 12.21 2.73
CA TRP A 208 -1.94 12.56 1.95
C TRP A 208 -1.44 13.92 2.42
N TRP A 209 -0.15 14.03 2.70
CA TRP A 209 0.49 15.25 3.16
C TRP A 209 1.53 15.70 2.11
N ASP A 210 1.38 16.92 1.55
CA ASP A 210 2.28 17.49 0.51
C ASP A 210 2.92 18.82 0.93
#